data_AF-A0A016QLU1-F1
#
_entry.id   AF-A0A016QLU1-F1
#
_cell.length_a   1.000
_cell.length_b   1.000
_cell.length_c   1.000
_cell.angle_alpha   90.00
_cell.angle_beta   90.00
_cell.angle_gamma   90.00
#
_symmetry.space_group_name_H-M   'P 1'
#
loop_
_entity.id
_entity.type
_entity.pdbx_description
1 polymer ?
#
loop_
_entity_poly.entity_id
_entity_poly.type
_entity_poly.pdbx_seq_one_letter_code
_entity_poly.pdbx_strand_id
1 'polypeptide(L)'
;MGWVRISKEWVYSAPVKGLPTQAFFQKQCRSAVLEILKSPASARFSKPLTTDYNLKGGFYTSSGTVDSANSYGALLRRDYICFSVFEGNAQGGRVYFTADLLGDR
;
A
#
# COMPACT_ATOMS: atom_id res chain seq x y z
N MET A 1 -15.93 -2.70 18.63
CA MET A 1 -15.13 -3.45 17.63
C MET A 1 -13.87 -2.65 17.37
N GLY A 2 -12.69 -3.22 17.61
CA GLY A 2 -11.41 -2.51 17.46
C GLY A 2 -10.62 -3.10 16.31
N TRP A 3 -10.35 -2.29 15.29
CA TRP A 3 -9.53 -2.65 14.14
C TRP A 3 -8.11 -2.99 14.60
N VAL A 4 -7.60 -4.16 14.23
CA VAL A 4 -6.18 -4.48 14.42
C VAL A 4 -5.44 -4.04 13.17
N ARG A 5 -4.56 -3.05 13.32
CA ARG A 5 -3.64 -2.59 12.27
C ARG A 5 -2.43 -3.51 12.28
N ILE A 6 -2.22 -4.23 11.19
CA ILE A 6 -1.00 -5.02 10.99
C ILE A 6 -0.13 -4.23 10.00
N SER A 7 0.90 -3.59 10.54
CA SER A 7 1.84 -2.75 9.81
C SER A 7 3.27 -3.22 10.03
N LYS A 8 4.13 -3.06 9.03
CA LYS A 8 5.57 -3.00 9.27
C LYS A 8 5.92 -1.55 9.57
N GLU A 9 6.70 -1.31 10.63
CA GLU A 9 7.10 0.05 11.07
C GLU A 9 8.05 0.77 10.09
N TRP A 10 8.48 0.08 9.03
CA TRP A 10 9.40 0.63 8.04
C TRP A 10 8.68 1.55 7.06
N VAL A 11 9.19 2.78 6.94
CA VAL A 11 8.82 3.69 5.85
C VAL A 11 9.68 3.33 4.64
N TYR A 12 9.04 2.86 3.59
CA TYR A 12 9.71 2.63 2.32
C TYR A 12 9.89 3.95 1.59
N SER A 13 10.98 4.08 0.82
CA SER A 13 11.17 5.24 -0.05
C SER A 13 11.71 4.85 -1.41
N ALA A 14 11.28 5.58 -2.44
CA ALA A 14 11.77 5.39 -3.81
C ALA A 14 11.97 6.75 -4.49
N PRO A 15 13.09 6.94 -5.24
CA PRO A 15 13.26 8.11 -6.09
C PRO A 15 12.31 8.03 -7.28
N VAL A 16 11.79 9.18 -7.70
CA VAL A 16 10.94 9.31 -8.88
C VAL A 16 11.46 10.40 -9.79
N LYS A 17 11.40 10.14 -11.11
CA LYS A 17 11.65 11.15 -12.14
C LYS A 17 10.30 11.75 -12.55
N GLY A 18 10.19 13.06 -12.49
CA GLY A 18 8.93 13.76 -12.69
C GLY A 18 7.88 13.48 -11.60
N LEU A 19 6.63 13.87 -11.89
CA LEU A 19 5.52 13.66 -10.97
C LEU A 19 5.11 12.17 -10.94
N PRO A 20 4.92 11.58 -9.74
CA PRO A 20 4.52 10.19 -9.62
C PRO A 20 3.10 9.95 -10.17
N THR A 21 2.94 8.88 -10.93
CA THR A 21 1.65 8.51 -11.55
C THR A 21 0.82 7.63 -10.62
N GLN A 22 -0.48 7.49 -10.93
CA GLN A 22 -1.34 6.51 -10.25
C GLN A 22 -0.75 5.11 -10.26
N ALA A 23 -0.30 4.65 -11.42
CA ALA A 23 0.29 3.32 -11.58
C ALA A 23 1.51 3.12 -10.68
N PHE A 24 2.32 4.17 -10.45
CA PHE A 24 3.44 4.12 -9.53
C PHE A 24 2.97 3.85 -8.08
N PHE A 25 2.02 4.65 -7.57
CA PHE A 25 1.52 4.47 -6.20
C PHE A 25 0.86 3.11 -5.99
N GLN A 26 0.06 2.66 -6.96
CA GLN A 26 -0.58 1.35 -6.91
C GLN A 26 0.44 0.20 -6.88
N LYS A 27 1.49 0.28 -7.69
CA LYS A 27 2.56 -0.71 -7.72
C LYS A 27 3.31 -0.76 -6.38
N GLN A 28 3.71 0.39 -5.85
CA GLN A 28 4.45 0.46 -4.58
C GLN A 28 3.59 -0.02 -3.41
N CYS A 29 2.32 0.37 -3.37
CA CYS A 29 1.37 -0.09 -2.37
C CYS A 29 1.22 -1.62 -2.38
N ARG A 30 1.01 -2.23 -3.55
CA ARG A 30 0.93 -3.70 -3.65
C ARG A 30 2.22 -4.37 -3.20
N SER A 31 3.38 -3.82 -3.57
CA SER A 31 4.68 -4.34 -3.14
C SER A 31 4.83 -4.32 -1.62
N ALA A 32 4.49 -3.20 -0.97
CA ALA A 32 4.52 -3.06 0.48
C ALA A 32 3.56 -4.04 1.18
N VAL A 33 2.33 -4.18 0.65
CA VAL A 33 1.35 -5.14 1.18
C VAL A 33 1.90 -6.57 1.10
N LEU A 34 2.49 -6.97 -0.02
CA LEU A 34 3.12 -8.29 -0.18
C LEU A 34 4.19 -8.53 0.89
N GLU A 35 4.98 -7.53 1.24
CA GLU A 35 6.00 -7.68 2.28
C GLU A 35 5.42 -7.88 3.70
N ILE A 36 4.17 -7.49 3.95
CA ILE A 36 3.49 -7.71 5.24
C ILE A 36 2.88 -9.11 5.30
N LEU A 37 2.49 -9.67 4.16
CA LEU A 37 1.83 -10.98 4.09
C LEU A 37 2.76 -12.12 4.49
N LYS A 38 2.21 -13.10 5.21
CA LYS A 38 2.94 -14.33 5.58
C LYS A 38 3.21 -15.25 4.40
N SER A 39 2.34 -15.22 3.38
CA SER A 39 2.46 -16.02 2.16
C SER A 39 2.22 -15.14 0.93
N PRO A 40 3.18 -14.27 0.56
CA PRO A 40 3.01 -13.30 -0.52
C PRO A 40 2.73 -13.96 -1.88
N ALA A 41 3.28 -15.15 -2.14
CA ALA A 41 3.07 -15.88 -3.39
C ALA A 41 1.61 -16.33 -3.60
N SER A 42 0.83 -16.42 -2.53
CA SER A 42 -0.61 -16.77 -2.59
C SER A 42 -1.52 -15.54 -2.80
N ALA A 43 -0.97 -14.33 -2.77
CA ALA A 43 -1.74 -13.10 -2.74
C ALA A 43 -2.49 -12.86 -4.05
N ARG A 44 -3.78 -12.49 -3.94
CA ARG A 44 -4.63 -12.08 -5.06
C ARG A 44 -5.26 -10.74 -4.75
N PHE A 45 -4.90 -9.73 -5.55
CA PHE A 45 -5.47 -8.39 -5.47
C PHE A 45 -6.70 -8.32 -6.38
N SER A 46 -7.88 -8.29 -5.77
CA SER A 46 -9.16 -8.53 -6.46
C SER A 46 -9.86 -7.28 -6.97
N LYS A 47 -9.42 -6.08 -6.57
CA LYS A 47 -10.00 -4.79 -7.02
C LYS A 47 -8.95 -3.82 -7.56
N PRO A 48 -9.32 -2.96 -8.54
CA PRO A 48 -8.55 -1.77 -8.87
C PRO A 48 -8.36 -0.95 -7.59
N LEU A 49 -7.15 -0.51 -7.31
CA LEU A 49 -6.92 0.37 -6.16
C LEU A 49 -7.56 1.72 -6.45
N THR A 50 -8.33 2.22 -5.50
CA THR A 50 -8.67 3.63 -5.44
C THR A 50 -7.46 4.38 -4.91
N THR A 51 -7.02 5.41 -5.63
CA THR A 51 -5.98 6.32 -5.15
C THR A 51 -6.59 7.71 -5.01
N ASP A 52 -6.65 8.21 -3.78
CA ASP A 52 -7.08 9.56 -3.47
C ASP A 52 -5.88 10.50 -3.45
N TYR A 53 -6.07 11.67 -4.06
CA TYR A 53 -5.02 12.65 -4.31
C TYR A 53 -5.27 13.93 -3.52
N ASN A 54 -4.39 14.25 -2.57
CA ASN A 54 -4.29 15.59 -2.02
C ASN A 54 -3.02 16.25 -2.57
N LEU A 55 -3.12 16.75 -3.81
CA LEU A 55 -1.98 17.34 -4.53
C LEU A 55 -1.41 18.57 -3.83
N LYS A 56 -2.24 19.34 -3.10
CA LYS A 56 -1.77 20.51 -2.34
C LYS A 56 -0.86 20.13 -1.17
N GLY A 57 -1.12 18.98 -0.54
CA GLY A 57 -0.34 18.45 0.57
C GLY A 57 0.71 17.40 0.17
N GLY A 58 0.81 17.05 -1.11
CA GLY A 58 1.68 15.97 -1.57
C GLY A 58 1.34 14.60 -0.95
N PHE A 59 0.09 14.40 -0.51
CA PHE A 59 -0.35 13.20 0.18
C PHE A 59 -1.26 12.36 -0.71
N TYR A 60 -1.06 11.05 -0.68
CA TYR A 60 -1.74 10.09 -1.53
C TYR A 60 -2.16 8.89 -0.68
N THR A 61 -3.40 8.45 -0.85
CA THR A 61 -3.89 7.26 -0.15
C THR A 61 -4.32 6.24 -1.19
N SER A 62 -3.77 5.04 -1.13
CA SER A 62 -4.20 3.92 -1.98
C SER A 62 -4.83 2.84 -1.11
N SER A 63 -6.02 2.37 -1.45
CA SER A 63 -6.72 1.33 -0.69
C SER A 63 -7.27 0.23 -1.59
N GLY A 64 -7.46 -0.95 -1.01
CA GLY A 64 -8.01 -2.10 -1.71
C GLY A 64 -8.18 -3.32 -0.83
N THR A 65 -8.43 -4.45 -1.47
CA THR A 65 -8.62 -5.75 -0.79
C THR A 65 -7.64 -6.78 -1.36
N VAL A 66 -7.06 -7.61 -0.49
CA VAL A 66 -6.15 -8.69 -0.84
C VAL A 66 -6.62 -10.00 -0.20
N ASP A 67 -6.64 -11.05 -1.00
CA ASP A 67 -6.86 -12.42 -0.55
C ASP A 67 -5.51 -13.12 -0.44
N SER A 68 -5.19 -13.75 0.69
CA SER A 68 -3.90 -14.44 0.89
C SER A 68 -4.01 -15.57 1.90
N ALA A 69 -3.18 -16.60 1.75
CA ALA A 69 -3.12 -17.69 2.71
C ALA A 69 -2.41 -17.24 4.01
N ASN A 70 -2.94 -17.65 5.16
CA ASN A 70 -2.22 -17.57 6.43
C ASN A 70 -1.19 -18.71 6.57
N SER A 71 -0.49 -18.76 7.70
CA SER A 71 0.53 -19.79 7.99
C SER A 71 -0.02 -21.23 8.06
N TYR A 72 -1.34 -21.40 8.12
CA TYR A 72 -2.01 -22.69 8.15
C TYR A 72 -2.67 -23.04 6.80
N GLY A 73 -2.45 -22.24 5.76
CA GLY A 73 -3.02 -22.46 4.42
C GLY A 73 -4.47 -22.00 4.25
N ALA A 74 -5.09 -21.42 5.28
CA ALA A 74 -6.45 -20.86 5.14
C ALA A 74 -6.42 -19.54 4.37
N LEU A 75 -7.30 -19.40 3.39
CA LEU A 75 -7.43 -18.18 2.59
C LEU A 75 -8.17 -17.10 3.39
N LEU A 76 -7.52 -15.96 3.61
CA LEU A 76 -8.08 -14.81 4.31
C LEU A 76 -8.20 -13.63 3.36
N ARG A 77 -9.35 -12.96 3.39
CA ARG A 77 -9.59 -11.67 2.75
C ARG A 77 -9.31 -10.56 3.76
N ARG A 78 -8.51 -9.57 3.36
CA ARG A 78 -8.22 -8.38 4.19
C ARG A 78 -8.28 -7.13 3.34
N ASP A 79 -8.77 -6.06 3.93
CA ASP A 79 -8.59 -4.74 3.35
C ASP A 79 -7.18 -4.23 3.67
N TYR A 80 -6.68 -3.34 2.83
CA TYR A 80 -5.41 -2.69 3.05
C TYR A 80 -5.48 -1.23 2.65
N ILE A 81 -4.65 -0.43 3.31
CA ILE A 81 -4.48 0.99 3.03
C ILE A 81 -2.98 1.30 2.99
N CYS A 82 -2.60 2.13 2.02
CA CYS A 82 -1.26 2.63 1.87
C CYS A 82 -1.29 4.15 1.90
N PHE A 83 -0.43 4.72 2.71
CA PHE A 83 -0.22 6.17 2.76
C PHE A 83 1.08 6.49 2.07
N SER A 84 1.06 7.49 1.20
CA SER A 84 2.26 7.96 0.50
C SER A 84 2.37 9.47 0.56
N VAL A 85 3.61 9.95 0.65
CA VAL A 85 3.95 11.37 0.58
C VAL A 85 4.97 11.56 -0.54
N PHE A 86 4.73 12.50 -1.44
CA PHE A 86 5.69 12.93 -2.45
C PHE A 86 6.37 14.23 -2.00
N GLU A 87 7.68 14.16 -1.86
CA GLU A 87 8.54 15.32 -1.63
C GLU A 87 9.35 15.59 -2.89
N GLY A 88 9.02 16.67 -3.61
CA GLY A 88 9.66 17.00 -4.87
C GLY A 88 8.89 18.01 -5.70
N ASN A 89 9.24 18.06 -6.99
CA ASN A 89 8.66 18.98 -7.96
C ASN A 89 8.44 18.28 -9.32
N ALA A 90 8.15 19.06 -10.36
CA ALA A 90 7.88 18.53 -11.70
C ALA A 90 9.09 17.81 -12.35
N GLN A 91 10.31 18.01 -11.84
CA GLN A 91 11.52 17.36 -12.31
C GLN A 91 11.76 16.01 -11.61
N GLY A 92 11.19 15.82 -10.42
CA GLY A 92 11.27 14.58 -9.65
C GLY A 92 11.38 14.83 -8.16
N GLY A 93 11.72 13.77 -7.44
CA GLY A 93 11.86 13.82 -6.00
C GLY A 93 11.88 12.43 -5.38
N ARG A 94 11.31 12.32 -4.19
CA ARG A 94 11.21 11.07 -3.44
C ARG A 94 9.79 10.84 -2.98
N VAL A 95 9.35 9.59 -3.08
CA VAL A 95 8.09 9.15 -2.49
C VAL A 95 8.39 8.31 -1.27
N TYR A 96 7.75 8.64 -0.17
CA TYR A 96 7.72 7.87 1.07
C TYR A 96 6.40 7.14 1.15
N PHE A 97 6.39 5.88 1.58
CA PHE A 97 5.16 5.12 1.69
C PHE A 97 5.16 4.14 2.85
N THR A 98 3.96 3.90 3.38
CA THR A 98 3.65 2.89 4.39
C THR A 98 2.43 2.11 3.93
N ALA A 99 2.29 0.87 4.40
CA ALA A 99 1.15 0.02 4.11
C ALA A 99 0.68 -0.70 5.36
N ASP A 100 -0.64 -0.88 5.45
CA ASP A 100 -1.31 -1.53 6.55
C ASP A 100 -2.31 -2.55 6.03
N LEU A 101 -2.36 -3.72 6.67
CA LEU A 101 -3.49 -4.62 6.56
C LEU A 101 -4.50 -4.29 7.66
N LEU A 102 -5.75 -4.15 7.24
CA LEU A 102 -6.90 -3.96 8.09
C LEU A 102 -7.57 -5.33 8.29
N GLY A 103 -7.81 -5.70 9.54
CA GLY A 103 -8.52 -6.92 9.88
C GLY A 103 -9.46 -6.73 11.07
N ASP A 104 -10.55 -7.49 11.05
CA ASP A 104 -11.34 -7.76 12.25
C ASP A 104 -10.66 -8.86 13.07
N ARG A 105 -10.81 -8.76 14.40
CA ARG A 105 -10.22 -9.67 15.40
C ARG A 105 -10.62 -11.12 15.19
#